data_AF-A0AAU0ZA12-F1
#
_entry.id   AF-A0AAU0ZA12-F1
#
_cell.length_a   1.000
_cell.length_b   1.000
_cell.length_c   1.000
_cell.angle_alpha   90.00
_cell.angle_beta   90.00
_cell.angle_gamma   90.00
#
_symmetry.space_group_name_H-M   'P 1'
#
loop_
_entity.id
_entity.type
_entity.pdbx_description
1 polymer ?
#
loop_
_entity_poly.entity_id
_entity_poly.type
_entity_poly.pdbx_seq_one_letter_code
_entity_poly.pdbx_strand_id
1 'polypeptide(L)'
;MASPQPPPTADPGESNRAVGDGSGRWLFALYLTVCVLLAVASALAWITGADVQTVATLGLGGIVAIVAALISIVAVQDDAEALKRHVRAFITALCIGVVTFAVVSAVGFAGKEAGATDVSRDTELDASAQDMSADSTATLTVDAEPDGDEIRVVLGATDLTAGSTPCLSSGQLDFHGTDLKESRTVDLTPEVTTSLPVATKGMTVRVEITMRHDDPGCHIALRAKKTEYH
;
A
#
# COMPACT_ATOMS: atom_id res chain seq x y z
N MET A 1 -3.06 87.24 -41.46
CA MET A 1 -1.73 86.66 -41.16
C MET A 1 -1.99 85.42 -40.33
N ALA A 2 -1.81 84.24 -40.92
CA ALA A 2 -2.07 82.96 -40.26
C ALA A 2 -0.90 82.62 -39.33
N SER A 3 -1.21 82.31 -38.07
CA SER A 3 -0.21 81.84 -37.11
C SER A 3 0.19 80.39 -37.41
N PRO A 4 1.49 80.05 -37.29
CA PRO A 4 1.99 78.72 -37.62
C PRO A 4 1.48 77.68 -36.62
N GLN A 5 1.02 76.54 -37.15
CA GLN A 5 0.60 75.38 -36.37
C GLN A 5 1.84 74.71 -35.73
N PRO A 6 1.81 74.39 -34.42
CA PRO A 6 2.89 73.66 -33.78
C PRO A 6 2.96 72.21 -34.29
N PRO A 7 4.16 71.60 -34.32
CA PRO A 7 4.37 70.25 -34.83
C PRO A 7 3.65 69.21 -33.95
N PRO A 8 3.22 68.08 -34.54
CA PRO A 8 2.54 67.02 -33.81
C PRO A 8 3.47 66.45 -32.74
N THR A 9 3.04 66.54 -31.48
CA THR A 9 3.69 65.91 -30.34
C THR A 9 3.64 64.39 -30.54
N ALA A 10 4.79 63.79 -30.82
CA ALA A 10 4.92 62.34 -30.85
C ALA A 10 4.55 61.79 -29.46
N ASP A 11 3.48 61.00 -29.41
CA ASP A 11 2.99 60.38 -28.20
C ASP A 11 4.04 59.37 -27.70
N PRO A 12 4.69 59.59 -26.54
CA PRO A 12 5.78 58.74 -26.07
C PRO A 12 5.30 57.38 -25.51
N GLY A 13 4.05 57.00 -25.74
CA GLY A 13 3.42 55.84 -25.10
C GLY A 13 3.54 54.50 -25.85
N GLU A 14 4.02 54.46 -27.09
CA GLU A 14 3.80 53.28 -27.95
C GLU A 14 4.98 52.33 -28.16
N SER A 15 6.18 52.60 -27.61
CA SER A 15 7.38 51.78 -27.90
C SER A 15 7.68 50.65 -26.90
N ASN A 16 6.94 50.52 -25.79
CA ASN A 16 7.31 49.57 -24.72
C ASN A 16 6.48 48.27 -24.67
N ARG A 17 5.68 47.95 -25.70
CA ARG A 17 4.79 46.76 -25.68
C ARG A 17 5.35 45.47 -26.30
N ALA A 18 6.64 45.38 -26.65
CA ALA A 18 7.17 44.21 -27.36
C ALA A 18 8.45 43.60 -26.77
N VAL A 19 8.62 43.63 -25.45
CA VAL A 19 9.70 42.87 -24.77
C VAL A 19 9.12 42.01 -23.67
N GLY A 20 8.33 41.01 -24.05
CA GLY A 20 7.86 40.02 -23.09
C GLY A 20 7.12 38.91 -23.81
N ASP A 21 7.81 37.83 -24.17
CA ASP A 21 7.09 36.55 -24.41
C ASP A 21 7.93 35.27 -24.51
N GLY A 22 9.27 35.35 -24.50
CA GLY A 22 10.10 34.15 -24.66
C GLY A 22 10.41 33.40 -23.36
N SER A 23 10.83 34.13 -22.31
CA SER A 23 11.41 33.53 -21.11
C SER A 23 10.40 32.83 -20.21
N GLY A 24 9.18 33.36 -20.10
CA GLY A 24 8.11 32.76 -19.28
C GLY A 24 7.64 31.39 -19.80
N ARG A 25 7.58 31.22 -21.13
CA ARG A 25 7.21 29.96 -21.76
C ARG A 25 8.27 28.88 -21.54
N TRP A 26 9.54 29.27 -21.56
CA TRP A 26 10.66 28.35 -21.31
C TRP A 26 10.70 27.87 -19.86
N LEU A 27 10.50 28.76 -18.88
CA LEU A 27 10.41 28.38 -17.47
C LEU A 27 9.23 27.44 -17.20
N PHE A 28 8.08 27.68 -17.84
CA PHE A 28 6.92 26.80 -17.73
C PHE A 28 7.17 25.41 -18.34
N ALA A 29 7.84 25.34 -19.48
CA ALA A 29 8.22 24.06 -20.11
C ALA A 29 9.19 23.25 -19.24
N LEU A 30 10.18 23.93 -18.65
CA LEU A 30 11.17 23.31 -17.76
C LEU A 30 10.49 22.78 -16.48
N TYR A 31 9.55 23.55 -15.92
CA TYR A 31 8.71 23.13 -14.80
C TYR A 31 7.90 21.87 -15.13
N LEU A 32 7.18 21.86 -16.26
CA LEU A 32 6.41 20.71 -16.71
C LEU A 32 7.30 19.46 -16.85
N THR A 33 8.51 19.64 -17.39
CA THR A 33 9.47 18.55 -17.57
C THR A 33 9.91 17.99 -16.21
N VAL A 34 10.20 18.84 -15.23
CA VAL A 34 10.55 18.40 -13.87
C VAL A 34 9.38 17.69 -13.18
N CYS A 35 8.15 18.19 -13.31
CA CYS A 35 6.96 17.53 -12.76
C CYS A 35 6.73 16.15 -13.40
N VAL A 36 6.90 16.03 -14.72
CA VAL A 36 6.80 14.75 -15.43
C VAL A 36 7.89 13.79 -14.96
N LEU A 37 9.14 14.25 -14.81
CA LEU A 37 10.23 13.42 -14.33
C LEU A 37 10.00 12.93 -12.89
N LEU A 38 9.48 13.76 -12.00
CA LEU A 38 9.12 13.36 -10.64
C LEU A 38 7.95 12.36 -10.61
N ALA A 39 6.95 12.55 -11.47
CA ALA A 39 5.85 11.60 -11.61
C ALA A 39 6.33 10.24 -12.13
N VAL A 40 7.22 10.24 -13.14
CA VAL A 40 7.83 9.01 -13.69
C VAL A 40 8.71 8.32 -12.65
N ALA A 41 9.54 9.06 -11.90
CA ALA A 41 10.36 8.49 -10.83
C ALA A 41 9.51 7.88 -9.70
N SER A 42 8.41 8.53 -9.33
CA SER A 42 7.48 8.03 -8.31
C SER A 42 6.76 6.76 -8.77
N ALA A 43 6.34 6.70 -10.04
CA ALA A 43 5.74 5.51 -10.63
C ALA A 43 6.74 4.34 -10.71
N LEU A 44 7.99 4.62 -11.10
CA LEU A 44 9.06 3.61 -11.14
C LEU A 44 9.36 3.04 -9.76
N ALA A 45 9.47 3.89 -8.73
CA ALA A 45 9.70 3.44 -7.36
C ALA A 45 8.57 2.52 -6.83
N TRP A 46 7.32 2.78 -7.24
CA TRP A 46 6.17 1.92 -6.96
C TRP A 46 6.27 0.54 -7.64
N ILE A 47 6.67 0.51 -8.91
CA ILE A 47 6.81 -0.73 -9.68
C ILE A 47 7.93 -1.60 -9.11
N THR A 48 9.01 -1.00 -8.61
CA THR A 48 10.15 -1.74 -8.06
C THR A 48 9.94 -2.23 -6.62
N GLY A 49 8.78 -2.01 -6.01
CA GLY A 49 8.50 -2.43 -4.63
C GLY A 49 9.30 -1.65 -3.59
N ALA A 50 9.67 -0.40 -3.87
CA ALA A 50 10.35 0.43 -2.88
C ALA A 50 9.44 0.70 -1.68
N ASP A 51 10.02 0.72 -0.48
CA ASP A 51 9.33 1.03 0.77
C ASP A 51 8.51 2.33 0.61
N VAL A 52 7.27 2.32 1.10
CA VAL A 52 6.31 3.44 1.07
C VAL A 52 6.94 4.71 1.64
N GLN A 53 7.83 4.59 2.63
CA GLN A 53 8.57 5.73 3.16
C GLN A 53 9.50 6.35 2.12
N THR A 54 10.17 5.56 1.28
CA THR A 54 11.08 6.05 0.24
C THR A 54 10.30 6.79 -0.85
N VAL A 55 9.14 6.26 -1.24
CA VAL A 55 8.23 6.90 -2.20
C VAL A 55 7.68 8.22 -1.66
N ALA A 56 7.24 8.24 -0.39
CA ALA A 56 6.70 9.44 0.25
C ALA A 56 7.77 10.53 0.40
N THR A 57 9.01 10.16 0.75
CA THR A 57 10.10 11.11 0.97
C THR A 57 10.56 11.76 -0.33
N LEU A 58 10.66 10.98 -1.42
CA LEU A 58 11.01 11.51 -2.76
C LEU A 58 9.89 12.41 -3.32
N GLY A 59 8.62 12.01 -3.14
CA GLY A 59 7.47 12.80 -3.59
C GLY A 59 7.35 14.13 -2.84
N LEU A 60 7.37 14.10 -1.50
CA LEU A 60 7.21 15.31 -0.67
C LEU A 60 8.44 16.22 -0.74
N GLY A 61 9.66 15.66 -0.73
CA GLY A 61 10.89 16.43 -0.81
C GLY A 61 11.04 17.20 -2.13
N GLY A 62 10.65 16.56 -3.24
CA GLY A 62 10.64 17.20 -4.56
C GLY A 62 9.65 18.36 -4.65
N ILE A 63 8.44 18.19 -4.10
CA ILE A 63 7.41 19.24 -4.10
C ILE A 63 7.86 20.45 -3.25
N VAL A 64 8.41 20.22 -2.06
CA VAL A 64 8.87 21.31 -1.17
C VAL A 64 10.01 22.11 -1.80
N ALA A 65 10.98 21.45 -2.44
CA ALA A 65 12.10 22.13 -3.10
C ALA A 65 11.63 23.00 -4.28
N ILE A 66 10.65 22.53 -5.05
CA ILE A 66 10.07 23.28 -6.17
C ILE A 66 9.27 24.49 -5.68
N VAL A 67 8.48 24.33 -4.62
CA VAL A 67 7.73 25.45 -4.00
C VAL A 67 8.69 26.51 -3.45
N ALA A 68 9.78 26.10 -2.79
CA ALA A 68 10.79 27.01 -2.27
C ALA A 68 11.52 27.79 -3.39
N ALA A 69 11.85 27.13 -4.50
CA ALA A 69 12.45 27.77 -5.67
C ALA A 69 11.49 28.78 -6.33
N LEU A 70 10.20 28.46 -6.41
CA LEU A 70 9.18 29.36 -6.97
C LEU A 70 8.97 30.60 -6.11
N ILE A 71 8.90 30.46 -4.78
CA ILE A 71 8.77 31.60 -3.85
C ILE A 71 9.97 32.54 -4.01
N SER A 72 11.17 32.00 -4.22
CA SER A 72 12.40 32.79 -4.38
C SER A 72 12.45 33.56 -5.70
N ILE A 73 11.92 33.01 -6.79
CA ILE A 73 11.86 33.68 -8.11
C ILE A 73 10.75 34.73 -8.14
N VAL A 74 9.63 34.46 -7.47
CA VAL A 74 8.45 35.32 -7.46
C VAL A 74 8.62 36.54 -6.55
N ALA A 75 9.47 36.47 -5.52
CA ALA A 75 9.78 37.59 -4.63
C ALA A 75 10.48 38.78 -5.32
N VAL A 76 10.87 38.66 -6.60
CA VAL A 76 11.65 39.68 -7.33
C VAL A 76 10.79 40.56 -8.26
N GLN A 77 9.50 40.28 -8.45
CA GLN A 77 8.64 41.07 -9.36
C GLN A 77 7.58 41.89 -8.61
N ASP A 78 7.72 43.21 -8.63
CA ASP A 78 6.86 44.23 -7.99
C ASP A 78 5.46 44.41 -8.63
N ASP A 79 5.00 43.46 -9.46
CA ASP A 79 3.71 43.56 -10.16
C ASP A 79 2.61 42.72 -9.47
N ALA A 80 2.02 43.30 -8.42
CA ALA A 80 1.05 42.64 -7.55
C ALA A 80 -0.21 42.08 -8.26
N GLU A 81 -0.57 42.62 -9.43
CA GLU A 81 -1.74 42.14 -10.19
C GLU A 81 -1.42 40.97 -11.12
N ALA A 82 -0.24 40.97 -11.74
CA ALA A 82 0.26 39.80 -12.50
C ALA A 82 0.51 38.63 -11.55
N LEU A 83 1.02 38.92 -10.35
CA LEU A 83 1.22 37.99 -9.25
C LEU A 83 -0.08 37.29 -8.85
N LYS A 84 -1.18 38.03 -8.63
CA LYS A 84 -2.48 37.43 -8.25
C LYS A 84 -3.00 36.45 -9.30
N ARG A 85 -2.83 36.73 -10.59
CA ARG A 85 -3.24 35.82 -11.67
C ARG A 85 -2.39 34.56 -11.72
N HIS A 86 -1.07 34.69 -11.57
CA HIS A 86 -0.14 33.56 -11.58
C HIS A 86 -0.30 32.68 -10.33
N VAL A 87 -0.47 33.29 -9.15
CA VAL A 87 -0.75 32.57 -7.90
C VAL A 87 -2.06 31.80 -7.98
N ARG A 88 -3.12 32.39 -8.56
CA ARG A 88 -4.40 31.68 -8.72
C ARG A 88 -4.28 30.49 -9.67
N ALA A 89 -3.58 30.64 -10.79
CA ALA A 89 -3.31 29.55 -11.71
C ALA A 89 -2.47 28.44 -11.04
N PHE A 90 -1.47 28.82 -10.24
CA PHE A 90 -0.63 27.90 -9.47
C PHE A 90 -1.43 27.11 -8.42
N ILE A 91 -2.25 27.79 -7.60
CA ILE A 91 -3.12 27.13 -6.62
C ILE A 91 -4.07 26.15 -7.31
N THR A 92 -4.63 26.54 -8.46
CA THR A 92 -5.55 25.67 -9.21
C THR A 92 -4.83 24.43 -9.74
N ALA A 93 -3.63 24.59 -10.34
CA ALA A 93 -2.83 23.47 -10.81
C ALA A 93 -2.38 22.55 -9.67
N LEU A 94 -2.02 23.11 -8.51
CA LEU A 94 -1.65 22.36 -7.32
C LEU A 94 -2.84 21.57 -6.77
N CYS A 95 -4.03 22.18 -6.67
CA CYS A 95 -5.25 21.48 -6.27
C CYS A 95 -5.58 20.31 -7.22
N ILE A 96 -5.48 20.52 -8.53
CA ILE A 96 -5.70 19.45 -9.52
C ILE A 96 -4.67 18.33 -9.34
N GLY A 97 -3.39 18.67 -9.13
CA GLY A 97 -2.33 17.69 -8.89
C GLY A 97 -2.57 16.87 -7.62
N VAL A 98 -2.94 17.51 -6.52
CA VAL A 98 -3.26 16.85 -5.25
C VAL A 98 -4.49 15.95 -5.39
N VAL A 99 -5.56 16.41 -6.04
CA VAL A 99 -6.77 15.60 -6.26
C VAL A 99 -6.46 14.40 -7.15
N THR A 100 -5.72 14.60 -8.25
CA THR A 100 -5.37 13.50 -9.16
C THR A 100 -4.47 12.48 -8.46
N PHE A 101 -3.49 12.95 -7.68
CA PHE A 101 -2.65 12.07 -6.87
C PHE A 101 -3.47 11.32 -5.83
N ALA A 102 -4.40 11.98 -5.12
CA ALA A 102 -5.26 11.33 -4.15
C ALA A 102 -6.18 10.28 -4.79
N VAL A 103 -6.74 10.56 -5.96
CA VAL A 103 -7.58 9.62 -6.71
C VAL A 103 -6.77 8.43 -7.21
N VAL A 104 -5.62 8.66 -7.85
CA VAL A 104 -4.74 7.57 -8.32
C VAL A 104 -4.22 6.75 -7.14
N SER A 105 -3.87 7.39 -6.02
CA SER A 105 -3.46 6.69 -4.80
C SER A 105 -4.59 5.87 -4.22
N ALA A 106 -5.81 6.42 -4.15
CA ALA A 106 -6.98 5.70 -3.65
C ALA A 106 -7.32 4.47 -4.52
N VAL A 107 -7.25 4.61 -5.85
CA VAL A 107 -7.46 3.50 -6.79
C VAL A 107 -6.33 2.48 -6.71
N GLY A 108 -5.08 2.94 -6.56
CA GLY A 108 -3.90 2.07 -6.41
C GLY A 108 -3.85 1.30 -5.10
N PHE A 109 -4.34 1.89 -3.99
CA PHE A 109 -4.52 1.20 -2.72
C PHE A 109 -5.70 0.23 -2.74
N ALA A 110 -6.82 0.61 -3.35
CA ALA A 110 -7.98 -0.29 -3.50
C ALA A 110 -7.65 -1.53 -4.35
N GLY A 111 -6.65 -1.47 -5.24
CA GLY A 111 -6.22 -2.59 -6.07
C GLY A 111 -5.29 -3.61 -5.40
N LYS A 112 -4.68 -3.29 -4.25
CA LYS A 112 -3.81 -4.22 -3.50
C LYS A 112 -4.53 -5.00 -2.39
N GLU A 113 -5.78 -4.66 -2.10
CA GLU A 113 -6.69 -5.48 -1.27
C GLU A 113 -7.67 -6.31 -2.11
N ALA A 114 -7.39 -6.49 -3.41
CA ALA A 114 -7.94 -7.60 -4.16
C ALA A 114 -7.05 -8.82 -3.90
N GLY A 115 -7.47 -9.84 -3.18
CA GLY A 115 -8.67 -10.07 -2.39
C GLY A 115 -8.38 -11.40 -1.74
N ALA A 116 -8.29 -11.45 -0.41
CA ALA A 116 -8.04 -12.71 0.26
C ALA A 116 -9.11 -13.70 -0.20
N THR A 117 -8.71 -14.72 -0.95
CA THR A 117 -9.67 -15.65 -1.56
C THR A 117 -10.10 -16.59 -0.45
N ASP A 118 -11.32 -16.40 0.05
CA ASP A 118 -11.92 -17.22 1.09
C ASP A 118 -12.17 -18.63 0.56
N VAL A 119 -11.36 -19.58 1.04
CA VAL A 119 -11.40 -21.01 0.70
C VAL A 119 -11.86 -21.85 1.89
N SER A 120 -12.55 -21.23 2.85
CA SER A 120 -13.02 -21.92 4.06
C SER A 120 -13.99 -23.07 3.75
N ARG A 121 -14.71 -23.02 2.61
CA ARG A 121 -15.63 -24.08 2.18
C ARG A 121 -14.93 -25.30 1.59
N ASP A 122 -13.74 -25.08 1.05
CA ASP A 122 -12.88 -26.10 0.45
C ASP A 122 -11.78 -26.55 1.42
N THR A 123 -11.91 -26.15 2.68
CA THR A 123 -11.01 -26.55 3.75
C THR A 123 -11.66 -27.65 4.58
N GLU A 124 -10.99 -28.78 4.69
CA GLU A 124 -11.38 -29.87 5.56
C GLU A 124 -10.30 -30.14 6.60
N LEU A 125 -10.73 -30.38 7.84
CA LEU A 125 -9.87 -30.81 8.93
C LEU A 125 -10.26 -32.25 9.27
N ASP A 126 -9.28 -33.16 9.31
CA ASP A 126 -9.56 -34.58 9.50
C ASP A 126 -10.21 -34.90 10.85
N ALA A 127 -10.74 -36.12 10.99
CA ALA A 127 -11.43 -36.55 12.20
C ALA A 127 -10.52 -36.54 13.45
N SER A 128 -9.19 -36.67 13.25
CA SER A 128 -8.20 -36.63 14.32
C SER A 128 -8.19 -35.30 15.05
N ALA A 129 -8.58 -34.21 14.39
CA ALA A 129 -8.69 -32.89 15.01
C ALA A 129 -9.75 -32.77 16.10
N GLN A 130 -10.73 -33.68 16.16
CA GLN A 130 -11.83 -33.59 17.13
C GLN A 130 -11.43 -34.05 18.54
N ASP A 131 -10.33 -34.79 18.66
CA ASP A 131 -9.78 -35.27 19.94
C ASP A 131 -8.26 -35.42 19.82
N MET A 132 -7.58 -34.27 19.78
CA MET A 132 -6.13 -34.22 19.72
C MET A 132 -5.55 -34.30 21.12
N SER A 133 -4.67 -35.30 21.31
CA SER A 133 -3.83 -35.43 22.49
C SER A 133 -2.43 -34.83 22.24
N ALA A 134 -1.62 -34.73 23.30
CA ALA A 134 -0.21 -34.35 23.16
C ALA A 134 0.52 -35.23 22.13
N ASP A 135 1.32 -34.60 21.29
CA ASP A 135 2.07 -35.18 20.17
C ASP A 135 1.20 -35.83 19.07
N SER A 136 -0.12 -35.67 19.12
CA SER A 136 -1.00 -36.12 18.04
C SER A 136 -0.98 -35.13 16.87
N THR A 137 -1.14 -35.68 15.67
CA THR A 137 -1.16 -34.93 14.42
C THR A 137 -2.54 -35.02 13.78
N ALA A 138 -3.07 -33.87 13.38
CA ALA A 138 -4.26 -33.74 12.54
C ALA A 138 -3.87 -33.14 11.19
N THR A 139 -4.68 -33.39 10.16
CA THR A 139 -4.42 -32.91 8.80
C THR A 139 -5.47 -31.88 8.40
N LEU A 140 -5.01 -30.70 7.99
CA LEU A 140 -5.80 -29.69 7.30
C LEU A 140 -5.54 -29.81 5.80
N THR A 141 -6.60 -30.03 5.03
CA THR A 141 -6.56 -30.10 3.57
C THR A 141 -7.30 -28.91 2.99
N VAL A 142 -6.68 -28.18 2.07
CA VAL A 142 -7.27 -27.06 1.34
C VAL A 142 -7.36 -27.45 -0.13
N ASP A 143 -8.55 -27.86 -0.57
CA ASP A 143 -8.85 -28.31 -1.94
C ASP A 143 -9.34 -27.16 -2.82
N ALA A 144 -8.54 -26.10 -2.89
CA ALA A 144 -8.83 -24.93 -3.70
C ALA A 144 -7.61 -24.49 -4.51
N GLU A 145 -7.87 -23.93 -5.70
CA GLU A 145 -6.82 -23.41 -6.57
C GLU A 145 -6.09 -22.25 -5.86
N PRO A 146 -4.76 -22.35 -5.68
CA PRO A 146 -4.00 -21.37 -4.90
C PRO A 146 -3.89 -20.06 -5.68
N ASP A 147 -4.50 -19.02 -5.12
CA ASP A 147 -4.46 -17.63 -5.64
C ASP A 147 -3.41 -16.76 -4.93
N GLY A 148 -2.54 -17.38 -4.12
CA GLY A 148 -1.59 -16.70 -3.24
C GLY A 148 -0.28 -17.47 -3.06
N ASP A 149 0.66 -16.86 -2.33
CA ASP A 149 1.90 -17.50 -1.87
C ASP A 149 1.81 -17.93 -0.39
N GLU A 150 0.75 -17.51 0.30
CA GLU A 150 0.49 -17.81 1.70
C GLU A 150 -0.96 -18.27 1.91
N ILE A 151 -1.16 -19.15 2.88
CA ILE A 151 -2.48 -19.51 3.41
C ILE A 151 -2.58 -18.95 4.81
N ARG A 152 -3.58 -18.11 5.05
CA ARG A 152 -3.97 -17.69 6.39
C ARG A 152 -5.02 -18.64 6.93
N VAL A 153 -4.74 -19.25 8.08
CA VAL A 153 -5.66 -20.17 8.76
C VAL A 153 -6.08 -19.58 10.11
N VAL A 154 -7.38 -19.65 10.39
CA VAL A 154 -7.97 -19.35 11.69
C VAL A 154 -8.61 -20.62 12.23
N LEU A 155 -8.04 -21.16 13.32
CA LEU A 155 -8.53 -22.35 14.01
C LEU A 155 -9.14 -21.95 15.35
N GLY A 156 -10.28 -22.55 15.70
CA GLY A 156 -10.78 -22.55 17.06
C GLY A 156 -10.27 -23.77 17.82
N ALA A 157 -9.77 -23.59 19.03
CA ALA A 157 -9.42 -24.67 19.93
C ALA A 157 -10.34 -24.71 21.14
N THR A 158 -10.72 -25.90 21.58
CA THR A 158 -11.56 -26.11 22.78
C THR A 158 -10.96 -27.20 23.63
N ASP A 159 -10.79 -26.95 24.93
CA ASP A 159 -10.38 -27.97 25.88
C ASP A 159 -11.50 -29.00 26.06
N LEU A 160 -11.16 -30.27 25.86
CA LEU A 160 -12.07 -31.40 26.09
C LEU A 160 -11.92 -31.96 27.51
N THR A 161 -10.73 -31.86 28.07
CA THR A 161 -10.43 -32.30 29.43
C THR A 161 -10.75 -31.23 30.46
N ALA A 162 -11.65 -31.54 31.39
CA ALA A 162 -11.94 -30.74 32.58
C ALA A 162 -10.88 -30.94 33.70
N GLY A 163 -9.61 -31.00 33.31
CA GLY A 163 -8.49 -31.17 34.24
C GLY A 163 -8.25 -29.93 35.11
N SER A 164 -7.37 -30.05 36.10
CA SER A 164 -6.99 -28.92 36.97
C SER A 164 -6.12 -27.87 36.25
N THR A 165 -5.50 -28.24 35.13
CA THR A 165 -4.63 -27.38 34.32
C THR A 165 -5.25 -27.22 32.92
N PRO A 166 -5.53 -26.00 32.44
CA PRO A 166 -6.10 -25.78 31.12
C PRO A 166 -5.07 -25.98 30.01
N CYS A 167 -5.39 -26.89 29.09
CA CYS A 167 -4.58 -27.30 27.95
C CYS A 167 -4.21 -26.13 27.02
N LEU A 168 -5.16 -25.22 26.77
CA LEU A 168 -4.92 -24.07 25.89
C LEU A 168 -3.81 -23.13 26.39
N SER A 169 -3.48 -23.12 27.69
CA SER A 169 -2.56 -22.11 28.24
C SER A 169 -1.08 -22.47 28.13
N SER A 170 -0.77 -23.74 27.88
CA SER A 170 0.59 -24.29 27.88
C SER A 170 0.94 -25.09 26.62
N GLY A 171 -0.03 -25.29 25.72
CA GLY A 171 0.19 -26.00 24.46
C GLY A 171 0.73 -25.13 23.34
N GLN A 172 1.26 -25.80 22.32
CA GLN A 172 1.61 -25.18 21.04
C GLN A 172 1.06 -26.02 19.89
N LEU A 173 0.77 -25.38 18.77
CA LEU A 173 0.47 -26.05 17.51
C LEU A 173 1.66 -25.87 16.56
N ASP A 174 2.15 -26.98 16.05
CA ASP A 174 3.21 -27.02 15.06
C ASP A 174 2.64 -27.38 13.69
N PHE A 175 2.67 -26.42 12.77
CA PHE A 175 2.20 -26.52 11.41
C PHE A 175 3.37 -26.91 10.50
N HIS A 176 3.28 -28.05 9.84
CA HIS A 176 4.30 -28.54 8.92
C HIS A 176 3.67 -29.33 7.77
N GLY A 177 4.49 -29.79 6.84
CA GLY A 177 4.05 -30.53 5.66
C GLY A 177 4.93 -30.23 4.46
N THR A 178 4.90 -31.09 3.45
CA THR A 178 5.68 -30.94 2.21
C THR A 178 5.22 -29.77 1.35
N ASP A 179 3.98 -29.34 1.54
CA ASP A 179 3.38 -28.27 0.75
C ASP A 179 3.68 -26.87 1.33
N LEU A 180 4.33 -26.80 2.50
CA LEU A 180 4.76 -25.55 3.13
C LEU A 180 6.25 -25.26 2.84
N LYS A 181 6.60 -23.98 2.67
CA LYS A 181 8.01 -23.54 2.51
C LYS A 181 8.79 -23.71 3.80
N GLU A 182 8.13 -23.51 4.94
CA GLU A 182 8.70 -23.61 6.27
C GLU A 182 7.61 -23.97 7.28
N SER A 183 8.00 -24.70 8.31
CA SER A 183 7.14 -25.00 9.44
C SER A 183 6.90 -23.76 10.30
N ARG A 184 5.74 -23.70 10.95
CA ARG A 184 5.39 -22.61 11.87
C ARG A 184 4.86 -23.20 13.16
N THR A 185 5.45 -22.80 14.28
CA THR A 185 4.94 -23.13 15.61
C THR A 185 4.30 -21.90 16.22
N VAL A 186 3.10 -22.06 16.78
CA VAL A 186 2.36 -20.97 17.44
C VAL A 186 1.81 -21.46 18.78
N ASP A 187 1.68 -20.54 19.72
CA ASP A 187 1.08 -20.85 21.00
C ASP A 187 -0.40 -21.20 20.83
N LEU A 188 -0.83 -22.25 21.52
CA LEU A 188 -2.22 -22.65 21.54
C LEU A 188 -3.03 -21.58 22.28
N THR A 189 -4.15 -21.19 21.71
CA THR A 189 -5.11 -20.26 22.31
C THR A 189 -6.52 -20.67 21.87
N PRO A 190 -7.61 -20.15 22.46
CA PRO A 190 -8.97 -20.47 22.01
C PRO A 190 -9.23 -20.15 20.52
N GLU A 191 -8.46 -19.22 19.95
CA GLU A 191 -8.49 -18.87 18.54
C GLU A 191 -7.07 -18.63 18.02
N VAL A 192 -6.56 -19.61 17.28
CA VAL A 192 -5.23 -19.57 16.68
C VAL A 192 -5.33 -18.99 15.28
N THR A 193 -4.59 -17.92 15.01
CA THR A 193 -4.46 -17.35 13.67
C THR A 193 -3.01 -17.41 13.23
N THR A 194 -2.74 -17.98 12.07
CA THR A 194 -1.38 -18.08 11.52
C THR A 194 -1.38 -17.93 9.99
N SER A 195 -0.26 -17.47 9.44
CA SER A 195 0.00 -17.42 8.00
C SER A 195 1.07 -18.44 7.66
N LEU A 196 0.78 -19.29 6.68
CA LEU A 196 1.60 -20.42 6.28
C LEU A 196 2.09 -20.21 4.84
N PRO A 197 3.39 -20.04 4.62
CA PRO A 197 3.93 -19.85 3.28
C PRO A 197 3.90 -21.18 2.50
N VAL A 198 3.29 -21.18 1.31
CA VAL A 198 3.09 -22.37 0.48
C VAL A 198 4.28 -22.57 -0.45
N ALA A 199 4.84 -23.79 -0.47
CA ALA A 199 5.97 -24.17 -1.32
C ALA A 199 5.54 -24.55 -2.73
N THR A 200 4.50 -25.36 -2.82
CA THR A 200 4.02 -25.92 -4.09
C THR A 200 2.58 -25.48 -4.34
N LYS A 201 2.35 -24.78 -5.44
CA LYS A 201 1.01 -24.40 -5.89
C LYS A 201 0.36 -25.59 -6.60
N GLY A 202 -0.21 -26.51 -5.82
CA GLY A 202 -1.06 -27.59 -6.30
C GLY A 202 -2.53 -27.28 -6.08
N MET A 203 -3.45 -28.03 -6.72
CA MET A 203 -4.89 -27.88 -6.49
C MET A 203 -5.31 -28.23 -5.05
N THR A 204 -4.45 -28.95 -4.34
CA THR A 204 -4.65 -29.37 -2.95
C THR A 204 -3.38 -29.03 -2.17
N VAL A 205 -3.54 -28.31 -1.05
CA VAL A 205 -2.47 -28.06 -0.08
C VAL A 205 -2.77 -28.82 1.21
N ARG A 206 -1.81 -29.60 1.71
CA ARG A 206 -1.93 -30.35 2.96
C ARG A 206 -1.01 -29.78 4.02
N VAL A 207 -1.58 -29.55 5.19
CA VAL A 207 -0.87 -29.06 6.37
C VAL A 207 -1.11 -30.04 7.51
N GLU A 208 -0.02 -30.60 8.02
CA GLU A 208 0.01 -31.41 9.23
C GLU A 208 0.12 -30.46 10.44
N ILE A 209 -0.79 -30.63 11.40
CA ILE A 209 -0.90 -29.82 12.61
C ILE A 209 -0.64 -30.75 13.78
N THR A 210 0.50 -30.61 14.44
CA THR A 210 0.85 -31.42 15.61
C THR A 210 0.70 -30.60 16.88
N MET A 211 -0.04 -31.14 17.84
CA MET A 211 -0.16 -30.54 19.16
C MET A 211 1.09 -30.88 19.99
N ARG A 212 1.79 -29.88 20.49
CA ARG A 212 2.91 -30.06 21.43
C ARG A 212 2.47 -29.64 22.82
N HIS A 213 2.55 -30.57 23.77
CA HIS A 213 2.18 -30.33 25.16
C HIS A 213 2.92 -31.30 26.08
N ASP A 214 3.39 -30.85 27.24
CA ASP A 214 4.16 -31.70 28.17
C ASP A 214 3.28 -32.71 28.95
N ASP A 215 1.99 -32.40 29.09
CA ASP A 215 0.99 -33.27 29.74
C ASP A 215 0.31 -34.20 28.72
N PRO A 216 0.51 -35.54 28.78
CA PRO A 216 -0.14 -36.50 27.88
C PRO A 216 -1.64 -36.66 28.14
N GLY A 217 -2.15 -36.22 29.29
CA GLY A 217 -3.58 -36.21 29.61
C GLY A 217 -4.34 -35.02 29.00
N CYS A 218 -3.67 -34.22 28.18
CA CYS A 218 -4.22 -33.02 27.60
C CYS A 218 -4.92 -33.30 26.26
N HIS A 219 -6.23 -33.05 26.20
CA HIS A 219 -7.05 -33.27 25.02
C HIS A 219 -7.77 -31.99 24.56
N ILE A 220 -7.67 -31.68 23.28
CA ILE A 220 -8.33 -30.53 22.65
C ILE A 220 -9.10 -30.94 21.40
N ALA A 221 -10.14 -30.17 21.06
CA ALA A 221 -10.77 -30.21 19.75
C ALA A 221 -10.36 -28.96 18.95
N LEU A 222 -9.86 -29.17 17.75
CA LEU A 222 -9.63 -28.13 16.76
C LEU A 222 -10.79 -28.08 15.76
N ARG A 223 -11.15 -26.86 15.35
CA ARG A 223 -12.10 -26.59 14.27
C ARG A 223 -11.55 -25.52 13.35
N ALA A 224 -11.61 -25.75 12.04
CA ALA A 224 -11.35 -24.68 11.08
C ALA A 224 -12.48 -23.64 11.14
N LYS A 225 -12.14 -22.37 11.35
CA LYS A 225 -13.09 -21.25 11.30
C LYS A 225 -13.01 -20.49 9.99
N LYS A 226 -11.79 -20.26 9.50
CA LYS A 226 -11.54 -19.48 8.30
C LYS A 226 -10.22 -19.91 7.65
N THR A 227 -10.20 -19.97 6.33
CA THR A 227 -8.99 -20.20 5.55
C THR A 227 -9.00 -19.28 4.32
N GLU A 228 -7.92 -18.55 4.09
CA GLU A 228 -7.81 -17.61 2.98
C GLU A 228 -6.45 -17.69 2.30
N TYR A 229 -6.41 -17.57 0.97
CA TYR A 229 -5.16 -17.34 0.24
C TYR A 229 -4.80 -15.85 0.21
N HIS A 230 -3.50 -15.55 0.37
CA HIS A 230 -2.91 -14.22 0.33
C HIS A 230 -1.69 -14.15 -0.59
#